data_AF-A0A6P0UAK8-F1
#
_entry.id   AF-A0A6P0UAK8-F1
#
_cell.length_a   1.000
_cell.length_b   1.000
_cell.length_c   1.000
_cell.angle_alpha   90.00
_cell.angle_beta   90.00
_cell.angle_gamma   90.00
#
_symmetry.space_group_name_H-M   'P 1'
#
loop_
_entity.id
_entity.type
_entity.pdbx_description
1 polymer ?
#
loop_
_entity_poly.entity_id
_entity_poly.type
_entity_poly.pdbx_seq_one_letter_code
_entity_poly.pdbx_strand_id
1 'polypeptide(L)' 'MATNAKPPKKKKGTPPKLEEPLKGNLDKRSANELVPLNFKVPPEFKKEYRLYAAEKEMSLVDILKNSFEVMK' A
#
# COMPACT_ATOMS: atom_id res chain seq x y z
N MET A 1 -30.86 -56.27 28.79
CA MET A 1 -31.12 -54.82 28.91
C MET A 1 -29.84 -54.09 28.48
N ALA A 2 -29.78 -53.51 27.28
CA ALA A 2 -28.63 -52.73 26.83
C ALA A 2 -29.08 -51.30 26.51
N THR A 3 -28.63 -50.32 27.30
CA THR A 3 -28.98 -48.90 27.12
C THR A 3 -27.96 -48.24 26.18
N ASN A 4 -28.38 -47.98 24.95
CA ASN A 4 -27.56 -47.31 23.95
C ASN A 4 -27.63 -45.79 24.16
N ALA A 5 -26.67 -45.22 24.89
CA ALA A 5 -26.59 -43.77 25.12
C ALA A 5 -25.99 -43.07 23.88
N LYS A 6 -26.72 -42.11 23.30
CA LYS A 6 -26.28 -41.33 22.13
C LYS A 6 -25.07 -40.45 22.46
N PRO A 7 -24.07 -40.32 21.55
CA PRO A 7 -22.87 -39.53 21.80
C PRO A 7 -23.18 -38.03 21.89
N PRO A 8 -22.41 -37.26 22.69
CA PRO A 8 -22.64 -35.84 22.92
C PRO A 8 -22.42 -35.04 21.63
N LYS A 9 -23.42 -34.21 21.26
CA LYS A 9 -23.34 -33.32 20.11
C LYS A 9 -22.23 -32.29 20.34
N LYS A 10 -21.18 -32.30 19.50
CA LYS A 10 -20.15 -31.25 19.48
C LYS A 10 -20.83 -29.91 19.17
N LYS A 11 -20.85 -29.00 20.15
CA LYS A 11 -21.25 -27.62 19.92
C LYS A 11 -20.18 -26.99 19.03
N LYS A 12 -20.53 -26.67 17.78
CA LYS A 12 -19.69 -25.83 16.92
C LYS A 12 -19.44 -24.54 17.69
N GLY A 13 -18.18 -24.21 17.94
CA GLY A 13 -17.80 -23.00 18.68
C GLY A 13 -18.47 -21.77 18.10
N THR A 14 -18.81 -20.81 18.94
CA THR A 14 -19.27 -19.50 18.51
C THR A 14 -18.29 -18.90 17.50
N PRO A 15 -18.76 -18.34 16.38
CA PRO A 15 -17.88 -17.70 15.42
C PRO A 15 -17.05 -16.62 16.14
N PRO A 16 -15.76 -16.44 15.80
CA PRO A 16 -14.95 -15.35 16.32
C PRO A 16 -15.70 -14.04 16.14
N LYS A 17 -15.80 -13.26 17.22
CA LYS A 17 -16.46 -11.96 17.20
C LYS A 17 -15.69 -11.07 16.22
N LEU A 18 -16.39 -10.55 15.21
CA LEU A 18 -15.85 -9.67 14.18
C LEU A 18 -15.52 -8.30 14.81
N GLU A 19 -14.49 -8.22 15.64
CA GLU A 19 -13.98 -6.97 16.27
C GLU A 19 -12.76 -6.41 15.55
N GLU A 20 -12.52 -6.84 14.31
CA GLU A 20 -11.51 -6.24 13.46
C GLU A 20 -12.23 -5.54 12.31
N PRO A 21 -12.28 -4.19 12.26
CA PRO A 21 -12.47 -3.55 10.97
C PRO A 21 -11.37 -4.10 10.06
N LEU A 22 -11.74 -4.52 8.85
CA LEU A 22 -10.82 -5.00 7.81
C LEU A 22 -9.75 -3.93 7.55
N LYS A 23 -8.71 -3.90 8.39
CA LYS A 23 -7.60 -2.96 8.31
C LYS A 23 -6.80 -3.31 7.07
N GLY A 24 -6.77 -2.39 6.10
CA GLY A 24 -5.68 -2.39 5.14
C GLY A 24 -6.04 -2.05 3.70
N ASN A 25 -7.28 -2.25 3.26
CA ASN A 25 -7.62 -2.08 1.82
C ASN A 25 -8.51 -0.87 1.50
N LEU A 26 -9.15 -0.25 2.49
CA LEU A 26 -10.04 0.90 2.32
C LEU A 26 -9.56 2.17 3.02
N ASP A 27 -8.47 2.10 3.78
CA ASP A 27 -7.85 3.29 4.34
C ASP A 27 -7.26 4.11 3.18
N LYS A 28 -7.71 5.36 3.05
CA LYS A 28 -7.09 6.33 2.16
C LYS A 28 -5.63 6.43 2.59
N ARG A 29 -4.70 6.05 1.70
CA ARG A 29 -3.25 6.20 1.92
C ARG A 29 -3.00 7.57 2.49
N SER A 30 -2.25 7.60 3.59
CA SER A 30 -1.99 8.85 4.29
C SER A 30 -1.41 9.87 3.31
N ALA A 31 -1.77 11.15 3.42
CA ALA A 31 -1.33 12.18 2.46
C ALA A 31 0.21 12.33 2.38
N ASN A 32 0.93 11.71 3.32
CA ASN A 32 2.39 11.65 3.38
C ASN A 32 2.98 10.33 2.83
N GLU A 33 2.14 9.43 2.32
CA GLU A 33 2.58 8.15 1.77
C GLU A 33 3.04 8.33 0.31
N LEU A 34 4.34 8.15 0.08
CA LEU A 34 4.93 8.21 -1.25
C LEU A 34 4.56 6.94 -2.02
N VAL A 35 3.77 7.09 -3.08
CA VAL A 35 3.39 5.99 -3.98
C VAL A 35 4.39 5.90 -5.13
N PRO A 36 4.91 4.70 -5.47
CA PRO A 36 5.79 4.55 -6.62
C PRO A 36 5.05 4.83 -7.93
N LEU A 37 5.59 5.76 -8.72
CA LEU A 37 5.16 5.99 -10.09
C LEU A 37 5.77 4.90 -10.98
N ASN A 38 4.93 4.02 -11.52
CA ASN A 38 5.34 2.86 -12.33
C ASN A 38 5.70 3.23 -13.78
N PHE A 39 6.47 4.30 -14.01
CA PHE A 39 6.92 4.63 -15.36
C PHE A 39 8.29 4.01 -15.65
N LYS A 40 8.46 3.54 -16.88
CA LYS A 40 9.75 3.15 -17.43
C LYS A 40 10.28 4.32 -18.23
N VAL A 41 11.50 4.75 -17.91
CA VAL A 41 12.21 5.79 -18.67
C VAL A 41 13.45 5.21 -19.32
N PRO A 42 13.88 5.75 -20.48
CA PRO A 42 15.18 5.45 -21.05
C PRO A 42 16.33 5.68 -20.05
N PRO A 43 17.42 4.91 -20.14
CA PRO A 43 18.55 5.03 -19.23
C PRO A 43 19.27 6.38 -19.33
N GLU A 44 19.28 7.00 -20.52
CA GLU A 44 19.87 8.33 -20.74
C GLU A 44 19.08 9.40 -20.00
N PHE A 45 17.76 9.42 -20.17
CA PHE A 45 16.86 10.32 -19.44
C PHE A 45 17.04 10.19 -17.92
N LYS A 46 17.14 8.95 -17.39
CA LYS A 46 17.36 8.74 -15.95
C LYS A 46 18.69 9.35 -15.46
N LYS A 47 19.74 9.34 -16.29
CA LYS A 47 21.04 9.94 -15.94
C LYS A 47 20.97 11.46 -15.94
N GLU A 48 20.44 12.04 -17.01
CA GLU A 48 20.25 13.50 -17.12
C GLU A 48 19.37 14.03 -16.00
N TYR A 49 18.28 13.32 -15.70
CA TYR A 49 17.34 13.71 -14.63
C TYR A 49 17.98 13.62 -13.23
N ARG A 50 18.93 12.71 -13.02
CA ARG A 50 19.73 12.64 -11.79
C ARG A 50 20.80 13.72 -11.72
N LEU A 51 21.45 14.04 -12.83
CA LEU A 51 22.42 15.14 -12.91
C LEU A 51 21.74 16.47 -12.58
N TYR A 52 20.60 16.74 -13.20
CA TYR A 52 19.80 17.93 -12.93
C TYR A 52 19.32 18.00 -11.47
N ALA A 53 19.04 16.85 -10.85
CA ALA A 53 18.74 16.75 -9.42
C ALA A 53 19.92 17.13 -8.53
N ALA A 54 21.11 16.63 -8.88
CA ALA A 54 22.34 16.96 -8.16
C ALA A 54 22.70 18.44 -8.30
N GLU A 55 22.53 19.03 -9.48
CA GLU A 55 22.79 20.46 -9.73
C GLU A 55 21.86 21.39 -8.93
N LYS A 56 20.61 20.98 -8.71
CA LYS A 56 19.61 21.77 -7.98
C LYS A 56 19.51 21.42 -6.50
N GLU A 57 20.30 20.47 -6.01
CA GLU A 57 20.22 19.93 -4.64
C GLU A 57 18.80 19.48 -4.24
N MET A 58 18.02 18.99 -5.21
CA MET A 58 16.62 18.60 -5.03
C MET A 58 16.45 17.09 -5.16
N SER A 59 15.40 16.55 -4.51
CA SER A 59 15.04 15.16 -4.75
C SER A 59 14.44 14.99 -6.16
N LEU A 60 14.56 13.78 -6.71
CA LEU A 60 13.95 13.43 -8.01
C LEU A 60 12.44 13.68 -8.02
N VAL A 61 11.79 13.55 -6.86
CA VAL A 61 10.36 13.82 -6.65
C VAL A 61 10.08 15.32 -6.67
N ASP A 62 10.94 16.13 -6.07
CA ASP A 62 10.77 17.58 -6.03
C ASP A 62 11.00 18.21 -7.41
N ILE A 63 11.93 17.71 -8.21
CA ILE A 63 12.06 18.15 -9.61
C ILE A 63 10.80 17.82 -10.40
N LEU A 64 10.21 16.65 -10.15
CA LEU A 64 8.99 16.26 -10.84
C LEU A 64 7.83 17.18 -10.46
N LYS A 65 7.73 17.57 -9.19
CA LYS A 65 6.72 18.55 -8.75
C LYS A 65 6.98 19.93 -9.38
N ASN A 66 8.22 20.40 -9.35
CA ASN A 66 8.60 21.69 -9.93
C ASN A 66 8.34 21.73 -11.45
N SER A 67 8.56 20.64 -12.18
CA SER A 67 8.27 20.63 -13.62
C SER A 67 6.77 20.76 -13.92
N PHE A 68 5.89 20.22 -13.06
CA PHE A 68 4.44 20.46 -13.15
C PHE A 68 4.04 21.89 -12.77
N GLU A 69 4.74 22.52 -11.82
CA GLU A 69 4.47 23.91 -11.43
C GLU A 69 4.87 24.91 -12.52
N VAL A 70 6.00 24.67 -13.20
CA VAL A 70 6.50 25.53 -14.29
C VAL A 70 5.66 25.40 -15.57
N MET A 71 5.01 24.25 -15.79
CA MET A 71 4.20 23.99 -16.99
C MET A 71 2.74 24.51 -16.87
N LYS A 72 2.35 25.04 -15.71
CA LYS A 72 1.01 25.55 -15.44
C LYS A 72 0.86 27.02 -15.81
#